data_AF-A0AA37HEK5-F1
#
_entry.id   AF-A0AA37HEK5-F1
#
_cell.length_a   1.000
_cell.length_b   1.000
_cell.length_c   1.000
_cell.angle_alpha   90.00
_cell.angle_beta   90.00
_cell.angle_gamma   90.00
#
_symmetry.space_group_name_H-M   'P 1'
#
loop_
_entity.id
_entity.type
_entity.pdbx_description
1 polymer ?
#
loop_
_entity_poly.entity_id
_entity_poly.type
_entity_poly.pdbx_seq_one_letter_code
_entity_poly.pdbx_strand_id
1 'polypeptide(L)'
;MRRIYGYGLGAFALAATAVGAQQYQNWVGPNGEQMPGFVLGCPTGVARQVVPCGGVGSPIGVIAQPFVRMGKAAALPVSTTPRTYAITQPVGALTYRGINPCTVDIVVTSVAASLPVVTQPVTIDGETIPNVQLVTSPTGTVNRFEDTLFMARSGRTLSSAPNPMPGTTRYVSIMALSDPGSTPCLYRLGYGMGN
;
A
#
# COMPACT_ATOMS: atom_id res chain seq x y z
N MET A 1 33.33 -56.04 -69.66
CA MET A 1 33.10 -57.07 -68.63
C MET A 1 32.87 -56.38 -67.28
N ARG A 2 31.88 -56.86 -66.53
CA ARG A 2 31.59 -56.70 -65.09
C ARG A 2 31.30 -55.31 -64.47
N ARG A 3 30.06 -55.26 -63.96
CA ARG A 3 29.41 -54.35 -62.99
C ARG A 3 30.26 -54.04 -61.75
N ILE A 4 29.94 -52.93 -61.06
CA ILE A 4 29.50 -52.88 -59.65
C ILE A 4 28.74 -51.56 -59.41
N TYR A 5 27.55 -51.67 -58.83
CA TYR A 5 26.71 -50.58 -58.33
C TYR A 5 27.16 -50.21 -56.91
N GLY A 6 27.29 -48.91 -56.61
CA GLY A 6 27.55 -48.41 -55.26
C GLY A 6 26.41 -47.49 -54.81
N TYR A 7 25.57 -47.98 -53.91
CA TYR A 7 24.52 -47.22 -53.23
C TYR A 7 25.16 -46.34 -52.15
N GLY A 8 25.12 -45.02 -52.32
CA GLY A 8 25.48 -44.04 -51.29
C GLY A 8 24.30 -43.75 -50.37
N LEU A 9 24.26 -44.42 -49.21
CA LEU A 9 23.40 -44.07 -48.08
C LEU A 9 23.87 -42.73 -47.48
N GLY A 10 23.17 -41.65 -47.78
CA GLY A 10 23.33 -40.37 -47.10
C GLY A 10 22.70 -40.44 -45.70
N ALA A 11 23.55 -40.51 -44.66
CA ALA A 11 23.12 -40.38 -43.28
C ALA A 11 22.71 -38.93 -43.00
N PHE A 12 21.41 -38.69 -42.82
CA PHE A 12 20.91 -37.44 -42.23
C PHE A 12 21.22 -37.46 -40.73
N ALA A 13 22.22 -36.66 -40.31
CA ALA A 13 22.44 -36.37 -38.91
C ALA A 13 21.31 -35.44 -38.42
N LEU A 14 20.35 -35.99 -37.68
CA LEU A 14 19.43 -35.21 -36.85
C LEU A 14 20.25 -34.57 -35.72
N ALA A 15 20.59 -33.30 -35.88
CA ALA A 15 21.10 -32.48 -34.79
C ALA A 15 19.95 -32.25 -33.79
N ALA A 16 19.87 -33.09 -32.76
CA ALA A 16 19.05 -32.84 -31.59
C ALA A 16 19.66 -31.65 -30.84
N THR A 17 19.11 -30.45 -31.04
CA THR A 17 19.39 -29.32 -30.15
C THR A 17 18.82 -29.66 -28.78
N ALA A 18 19.70 -29.88 -27.81
CA ALA A 18 19.33 -29.98 -26.42
C ALA A 18 18.72 -28.64 -25.99
N VAL A 19 17.39 -28.56 -25.98
CA VAL A 19 16.67 -27.54 -25.23
C VAL A 19 17.02 -27.79 -23.76
N GLY A 20 17.96 -27.01 -23.23
CA GLY A 20 18.27 -27.01 -21.81
C GLY A 20 16.99 -26.67 -21.05
N ALA A 21 16.38 -27.68 -20.44
CA ALA A 21 15.29 -27.46 -19.50
C ALA A 21 15.83 -26.51 -18.42
N GLN A 22 15.25 -25.31 -18.32
CA GLN A 22 15.54 -24.42 -17.22
C GLN A 22 15.12 -25.14 -15.94
N GLN A 23 16.10 -25.72 -15.25
CA GLN A 23 15.87 -26.31 -13.94
C GLN A 23 15.49 -25.16 -13.01
N TYR A 24 14.22 -25.16 -12.58
CA TYR A 24 13.74 -24.28 -11.54
C TYR A 24 14.47 -24.67 -10.25
N GLN A 25 15.56 -23.96 -9.94
CA GLN A 25 16.32 -24.23 -8.74
C GLN A 25 15.69 -23.45 -7.60
N ASN A 26 15.21 -24.19 -6.59
CA ASN A 26 14.60 -23.60 -5.40
C ASN A 26 15.59 -22.67 -4.70
N TRP A 27 15.10 -21.52 -4.24
CA TRP A 27 15.89 -20.62 -3.41
C TRP A 27 16.11 -21.25 -2.04
N VAL A 28 17.31 -21.07 -1.51
CA VAL A 28 17.70 -21.61 -0.20
C VAL A 28 18.00 -20.47 0.77
N GLY A 29 17.61 -20.66 2.02
CA GLY A 29 17.93 -19.78 3.13
C GLY A 29 19.41 -19.87 3.52
N PRO A 30 19.87 -19.00 4.43
CA PRO A 30 21.25 -18.98 4.91
C PRO A 30 21.74 -20.29 5.51
N ASN A 31 20.82 -21.09 6.06
CA ASN A 31 21.13 -22.36 6.70
C ASN A 31 20.85 -23.57 5.79
N GLY A 32 20.65 -23.36 4.48
CA GLY A 32 20.39 -24.43 3.50
C GLY A 32 18.93 -24.92 3.45
N GLU A 33 18.03 -24.28 4.18
CA GLU A 33 16.60 -24.58 4.19
C GLU A 33 15.90 -24.13 2.89
N GLN A 34 14.99 -24.94 2.34
CA GLN A 34 14.24 -24.56 1.13
C GLN A 34 13.22 -23.47 1.45
N MET A 35 13.23 -22.39 0.68
CA MET A 35 12.30 -21.28 0.85
C MET A 35 10.99 -21.57 0.07
N PRO A 36 9.82 -21.58 0.72
CA PRO A 36 8.56 -21.76 0.02
C PRO A 36 8.26 -20.56 -0.87
N GLY A 37 7.77 -20.82 -2.09
CA GLY A 37 7.66 -19.84 -3.19
C GLY A 37 6.65 -18.68 -3.02
N PHE A 38 6.14 -18.45 -1.81
CA PHE A 38 5.20 -17.35 -1.51
C PHE A 38 5.79 -16.26 -0.60
N VAL A 39 7.04 -16.39 -0.15
CA VAL A 39 7.71 -15.35 0.65
C VAL A 39 8.49 -14.43 -0.29
N LEU A 40 8.28 -13.11 -0.18
CA LEU A 40 9.16 -12.13 -0.84
C LEU A 40 10.58 -12.31 -0.27
N GLY A 41 11.48 -12.86 -1.07
CA GLY A 41 12.89 -13.04 -0.71
C GLY A 41 13.69 -11.78 -1.04
N CYS A 42 14.45 -11.29 -0.06
CA CYS A 42 15.40 -10.21 -0.23
C CYS A 42 16.79 -10.81 -0.51
N PRO A 43 17.51 -10.37 -1.55
CA PRO A 43 18.85 -10.89 -1.85
C PRO A 43 19.81 -10.53 -0.73
N THR A 44 20.61 -11.50 -0.27
CA THR A 44 21.64 -11.26 0.77
C THR A 44 22.95 -10.71 0.20
N GLY A 45 23.06 -10.58 -1.13
CA GLY A 45 24.32 -10.28 -1.83
C GLY A 45 25.16 -11.53 -2.17
N VAL A 46 24.74 -12.72 -1.73
CA VAL A 46 25.35 -14.00 -2.08
C VAL A 46 24.49 -14.70 -3.14
N ALA A 47 25.13 -15.35 -4.12
CA ALA A 47 24.41 -16.04 -5.19
C ALA A 47 23.49 -17.13 -4.62
N ARG A 48 22.21 -17.12 -5.02
CA ARG A 48 21.18 -18.11 -4.65
C ARG A 48 20.78 -18.14 -3.18
N GLN A 49 21.12 -17.09 -2.43
CA GLN A 49 20.72 -16.93 -1.05
C GLN A 49 19.76 -15.74 -0.93
N VAL A 50 18.61 -15.99 -0.31
CA VAL A 50 17.63 -14.96 0.03
C VAL A 50 17.23 -15.12 1.48
N VAL A 51 16.87 -14.01 2.11
CA VAL A 51 16.22 -13.98 3.43
C VAL A 51 14.81 -13.44 3.28
N PRO A 52 13.86 -13.80 4.17
CA PRO A 52 12.56 -13.14 4.19
C PRO A 52 12.74 -11.62 4.31
N CYS A 53 12.16 -10.87 3.39
CA CYS A 53 12.10 -9.41 3.53
C CYS A 53 11.34 -9.05 4.82
N GLY A 54 11.90 -8.15 5.65
CA GLY A 54 11.25 -7.65 6.88
C GLY A 54 11.83 -8.13 8.22
N GLY A 55 12.96 -8.84 8.23
CA GLY A 55 13.73 -9.12 9.46
C GLY A 55 14.53 -7.91 9.97
N VAL A 56 15.12 -8.03 11.17
CA VAL A 56 15.87 -6.97 11.90
C VAL A 56 17.03 -6.36 11.10
N GLY A 57 17.44 -6.97 9.97
CA GLY A 57 18.48 -6.49 9.05
C GLY A 57 18.00 -6.10 7.64
N SER A 58 16.70 -5.99 7.36
CA SER A 58 16.20 -5.61 6.02
C SER A 58 15.08 -4.57 6.13
N PRO A 59 15.36 -3.29 5.82
CA PRO A 59 14.37 -2.23 5.94
C PRO A 59 13.43 -2.26 4.74
N ILE A 60 12.44 -3.15 4.78
CA ILE A 60 11.05 -2.98 4.29
C ILE A 60 10.27 -4.09 5.01
N GLY A 61 10.07 -3.89 6.32
CA GLY A 61 9.01 -4.59 7.02
C GLY A 61 7.70 -3.91 6.62
N VAL A 62 6.99 -4.46 5.64
CA VAL A 62 5.56 -4.18 5.54
C VAL A 62 4.94 -4.88 6.75
N ILE A 63 5.01 -4.25 7.92
CA ILE A 63 4.28 -4.72 9.10
C ILE A 63 2.81 -4.45 8.80
N ALA A 64 2.22 -5.33 8.01
CA ALA A 64 0.78 -5.44 7.85
C ALA A 64 0.28 -6.08 9.14
N GLN A 65 0.15 -5.30 10.22
CA GLN A 65 -0.61 -5.76 11.38
C GLN A 65 -2.04 -6.07 10.91
N PRO A 66 -2.58 -7.27 11.18
CA PRO A 66 -3.97 -7.62 10.95
C PRO A 66 -4.93 -6.47 11.28
N PHE A 67 -5.54 -5.91 10.23
CA PHE A 67 -6.53 -4.85 10.38
C PHE A 67 -7.90 -5.46 10.69
N VAL A 68 -8.23 -5.58 11.98
CA VAL A 68 -9.60 -5.90 12.43
C VAL A 68 -10.34 -4.58 12.62
N ARG A 69 -11.28 -4.29 11.72
CA ARG A 69 -12.03 -3.03 11.72
C ARG A 69 -12.72 -2.79 13.07
N MET A 70 -12.53 -1.59 13.61
CA MET A 70 -13.24 -1.06 14.76
C MET A 70 -14.21 0.03 14.30
N GLY A 71 -15.51 -0.26 14.40
CA GLY A 71 -16.55 0.70 14.07
C GLY A 71 -16.63 1.07 12.59
N LYS A 72 -17.34 2.18 12.31
CA LYS A 72 -17.56 2.69 10.96
C LYS A 72 -16.37 3.55 10.51
N ALA A 73 -16.06 3.51 9.21
CA ALA A 73 -15.04 4.40 8.64
C ALA A 73 -15.59 5.83 8.50
N ALA A 74 -14.75 6.82 8.81
CA ALA A 74 -15.01 8.22 8.54
C ALA A 74 -14.95 8.49 7.03
N ALA A 75 -15.83 9.36 6.55
CA ALA A 75 -15.85 9.82 5.16
C ALA A 75 -15.28 11.24 5.11
N LEU A 76 -14.12 11.42 4.49
CA LEU A 76 -13.45 12.70 4.39
C LEU A 76 -13.68 13.27 2.99
N PRO A 77 -14.37 14.40 2.85
CA PRO A 77 -14.46 15.08 1.57
C PRO A 77 -13.08 15.52 1.12
N VAL A 78 -12.81 15.37 -0.17
CA VAL A 78 -11.51 15.70 -0.74
C VAL A 78 -11.68 16.78 -1.80
N SER A 79 -10.81 17.78 -1.73
CA SER A 79 -10.69 18.84 -2.73
C SER A 79 -9.21 19.07 -3.06
N THR A 80 -8.95 19.83 -4.11
CA THR A 80 -7.59 20.27 -4.46
C THR A 80 -7.01 21.23 -3.43
N THR A 81 -7.85 21.96 -2.68
CA THR A 81 -7.42 22.73 -1.52
C THR A 81 -7.24 21.81 -0.29
N PRO A 82 -6.09 21.87 0.41
CA PRO A 82 -5.89 21.18 1.68
C PRO A 82 -6.98 21.52 2.70
N ARG A 83 -7.55 20.50 3.32
CA ARG A 83 -8.52 20.64 4.42
C ARG A 83 -8.14 19.73 5.57
N THR A 84 -8.36 20.20 6.79
CA THR A 84 -8.08 19.43 8.00
C THR A 84 -9.38 19.03 8.67
N TYR A 85 -9.51 17.75 9.01
CA TYR A 85 -10.68 17.19 9.67
C TYR A 85 -10.32 16.63 11.04
N ALA A 86 -11.16 16.91 12.04
CA ALA A 86 -11.15 16.25 13.33
C ALA A 86 -12.00 14.98 13.23
N ILE A 87 -11.39 13.85 13.53
CA ILE A 87 -11.98 12.51 13.44
C ILE A 87 -11.92 11.86 14.80
N THR A 88 -13.05 11.36 15.28
CA THR A 88 -13.09 10.59 16.52
C THR A 88 -12.58 9.18 16.27
N GLN A 89 -11.48 8.84 16.93
CA GLN A 89 -10.88 7.51 16.96
C GLN A 89 -11.57 6.66 18.05
N PRO A 90 -11.97 5.41 17.73
CA PRO A 90 -12.43 4.47 18.74
C PRO A 90 -11.35 4.20 19.79
N VAL A 91 -11.75 4.13 21.06
CA VAL A 91 -10.84 3.77 22.17
C VAL A 91 -10.24 2.39 21.92
N GLY A 92 -8.92 2.27 22.01
CA GLY A 92 -8.19 1.01 21.76
C GLY A 92 -7.84 0.74 20.29
N ALA A 93 -8.16 1.66 19.37
CA ALA A 93 -7.66 1.54 17.99
C ALA A 93 -6.14 1.73 17.95
N LEU A 94 -5.43 0.70 17.49
CA LEU A 94 -3.97 0.71 17.34
C LEU A 94 -3.55 1.07 15.90
N THR A 95 -4.47 0.91 14.96
CA THR A 95 -4.19 0.94 13.54
C THR A 95 -5.24 1.74 12.78
N TYR A 96 -4.86 2.24 11.59
CA TYR A 96 -5.79 2.87 10.67
C TYR A 96 -5.58 2.38 9.24
N ARG A 97 -6.60 2.55 8.41
CA ARG A 97 -6.58 2.19 7.01
C ARG A 97 -7.30 3.23 6.17
N GLY A 98 -6.59 3.73 5.16
CA GLY A 98 -7.16 4.55 4.10
C GLY A 98 -7.69 3.73 2.94
N ILE A 99 -8.82 4.16 2.39
CA ILE A 99 -9.34 3.67 1.12
C ILE A 99 -9.62 4.91 0.26
N ASN A 100 -8.96 4.98 -0.88
CA ASN A 100 -9.21 6.00 -1.90
C ASN A 100 -10.14 5.40 -2.97
N PRO A 101 -11.45 5.71 -2.96
CA PRO A 101 -12.36 5.31 -4.03
C PRO A 101 -12.37 6.29 -5.22
N CYS A 102 -11.61 7.38 -5.13
CA CYS A 102 -11.63 8.43 -6.13
C CYS A 102 -10.73 8.08 -7.32
N THR A 103 -10.99 8.75 -8.44
CA THR A 103 -10.21 8.59 -9.69
C THR A 103 -8.92 9.42 -9.70
N VAL A 104 -8.68 10.21 -8.66
CA VAL A 104 -7.51 11.06 -8.47
C VAL A 104 -6.65 10.59 -7.30
N ASP A 105 -5.37 10.89 -7.38
CA ASP A 105 -4.44 10.64 -6.28
C ASP A 105 -4.66 11.63 -5.14
N ILE A 106 -4.53 11.15 -3.92
CA ILE A 106 -4.82 11.89 -2.70
C ILE A 106 -3.58 11.88 -1.82
N VAL A 107 -3.27 13.02 -1.20
CA VAL A 107 -2.23 13.09 -0.18
C VAL A 107 -2.89 13.31 1.17
N VAL A 108 -2.46 12.54 2.17
CA VAL A 108 -3.02 12.55 3.52
C VAL A 108 -1.90 12.58 4.54
N THR A 109 -2.07 13.40 5.58
CA THR A 109 -1.16 13.40 6.72
C THR A 109 -1.88 13.68 8.03
N SER A 110 -1.25 13.33 9.15
CA SER A 110 -1.75 13.72 10.48
C SER A 110 -1.04 14.98 10.91
N VAL A 111 -1.82 15.95 11.39
CA VAL A 111 -1.28 17.26 11.76
C VAL A 111 -1.53 17.52 13.23
N ALA A 112 -0.60 18.22 13.88
CA ALA A 112 -0.84 18.73 15.22
C ALA A 112 -1.73 19.98 15.13
N ALA A 113 -2.54 20.19 16.17
CA ALA A 113 -3.22 21.46 16.38
C ALA A 113 -2.23 22.49 16.93
N SER A 114 -2.08 23.64 16.27
CA SER A 114 -1.19 24.72 16.70
C SER A 114 -1.86 25.74 17.63
N LEU A 115 -3.20 25.73 17.68
CA LEU A 115 -4.05 26.62 18.48
C LEU A 115 -5.24 25.82 19.04
N PRO A 116 -6.01 26.39 20.00
CA PRO A 116 -7.28 25.80 20.40
C PRO A 116 -8.16 25.49 19.19
N VAL A 117 -8.57 24.23 19.08
CA VAL A 117 -9.23 23.74 17.88
C VAL A 117 -10.67 24.21 17.84
N VAL A 118 -11.03 24.88 16.75
CA VAL A 118 -12.42 25.22 16.42
C VAL A 118 -12.87 24.30 15.30
N THR A 119 -14.01 23.66 15.48
CA THR A 119 -14.57 22.72 14.52
C THR A 119 -15.98 23.09 14.10
N GLN A 120 -16.36 22.65 12.90
CA GLN A 120 -17.72 22.74 12.39
C GLN A 120 -18.18 21.42 11.76
N PRO A 121 -19.48 21.08 11.82
CA PRO A 121 -20.02 19.93 11.12
C PRO A 121 -19.76 20.01 9.61
N VAL A 122 -19.55 18.86 8.97
CA VAL A 122 -19.36 18.77 7.53
C VAL A 122 -20.65 18.27 6.90
N THR A 123 -21.22 19.05 5.97
CA THR A 123 -22.41 18.66 5.22
C THR A 123 -22.11 18.47 3.73
N ILE A 124 -22.66 17.41 3.15
CA ILE A 124 -22.63 17.12 1.71
C ILE A 124 -24.05 16.78 1.28
N ASP A 125 -24.53 17.42 0.23
CA ASP A 125 -25.88 17.19 -0.31
C ASP A 125 -27.00 17.28 0.74
N GLY A 126 -26.80 18.14 1.76
CA GLY A 126 -27.73 18.32 2.88
C GLY A 126 -27.58 17.30 4.03
N GLU A 127 -26.70 16.31 3.92
CA GLU A 127 -26.44 15.32 4.97
C GLU A 127 -25.16 15.65 5.75
N THR A 128 -25.24 15.64 7.08
CA THR A 128 -24.08 15.81 7.97
C THR A 128 -23.29 14.51 8.09
N ILE A 129 -22.00 14.55 7.81
CA ILE A 129 -21.12 13.40 7.94
C ILE A 129 -20.88 13.10 9.44
N PRO A 130 -21.23 11.90 9.94
CA PRO A 130 -21.02 11.56 11.34
C PRO A 130 -19.52 11.39 11.67
N ASN A 131 -19.13 11.80 12.88
CA ASN A 131 -17.77 11.66 13.43
C ASN A 131 -16.66 12.36 12.63
N VAL A 132 -17.03 13.32 11.76
CA VAL A 132 -16.11 14.14 10.98
C VAL A 132 -16.50 15.59 11.18
N GLN A 133 -15.56 16.39 11.64
CA GLN A 133 -15.74 17.84 11.76
C GLN A 133 -14.62 18.54 11.00
N LEU A 134 -14.94 19.60 10.25
CA LEU A 134 -13.93 20.43 9.61
C LEU A 134 -13.26 21.29 10.69
N VAL A 135 -11.94 21.28 10.73
CA VAL A 135 -11.16 22.17 11.59
C VAL A 135 -11.00 23.51 10.87
N THR A 136 -11.46 24.58 11.51
CA THR A 136 -11.38 25.96 10.97
C THR A 136 -10.27 26.78 11.62
N SER A 137 -9.76 26.35 12.77
CA SER A 137 -8.57 26.92 13.39
C SER A 137 -7.30 26.59 12.59
N PRO A 138 -6.25 27.43 12.64
CA PRO A 138 -4.95 27.10 12.05
C PRO A 138 -4.42 25.74 12.52
N THR A 139 -3.98 24.93 11.57
CA THR A 139 -3.34 23.62 11.78
C THR A 139 -2.18 23.47 10.79
N GLY A 140 -1.33 22.47 10.99
CA GLY A 140 -0.45 22.03 9.90
C GLY A 140 -1.26 21.66 8.65
N THR A 141 -0.65 21.78 7.49
CA THR A 141 -1.27 21.40 6.21
C THR A 141 -0.48 20.29 5.55
N VAL A 142 -1.18 19.44 4.82
CA VAL A 142 -0.55 18.43 3.97
C VAL A 142 0.34 19.08 2.90
N ASN A 143 1.51 18.50 2.68
CA ASN A 143 2.45 18.83 1.61
C ASN A 143 2.39 17.74 0.54
N ARG A 144 2.04 18.14 -0.68
CA ARG A 144 1.87 17.22 -1.83
C ARG A 144 3.09 16.37 -2.18
N PHE A 145 4.29 16.76 -1.75
CA PHE A 145 5.54 16.09 -2.12
C PHE A 145 6.15 15.23 -1.00
N GLU A 146 5.79 15.50 0.25
CA GLU A 146 6.44 14.90 1.43
C GLU A 146 5.54 13.92 2.16
N ASP A 147 4.22 14.09 2.05
CA ASP A 147 3.24 13.32 2.81
C ASP A 147 2.77 12.04 2.12
N THR A 148 1.95 11.27 2.83
CA THR A 148 1.52 9.94 2.39
C THR A 148 0.60 10.03 1.16
N LEU A 149 1.06 9.46 0.06
CA LEU A 149 0.33 9.37 -1.20
C LEU A 149 -0.58 8.13 -1.25
N PHE A 150 -1.85 8.36 -1.60
CA PHE A 150 -2.88 7.36 -1.84
C PHE A 150 -3.30 7.38 -3.30
N MET A 151 -2.77 6.43 -4.07
CA MET A 151 -3.06 6.36 -5.50
C MET A 151 -4.50 5.92 -5.79
N ALA A 152 -5.10 6.51 -6.81
CA ALA A 152 -6.48 6.30 -7.22
C ALA A 152 -6.83 4.84 -7.61
N ARG A 153 -5.82 4.04 -7.96
CA ARG A 153 -6.00 2.70 -8.55
C ARG A 153 -5.44 1.54 -7.74
N SER A 154 -4.51 1.80 -6.81
CA SER A 154 -3.99 0.76 -5.90
C SER A 154 -4.75 0.73 -4.57
N GLY A 155 -5.54 1.77 -4.26
CA GLY A 155 -6.78 1.76 -3.47
C GLY A 155 -6.71 1.36 -1.99
N ARG A 156 -5.59 0.84 -1.50
CA ARG A 156 -5.47 0.30 -0.14
C ARG A 156 -4.05 0.51 0.36
N THR A 157 -3.83 1.43 1.29
CA THR A 157 -2.67 1.24 2.18
C THR A 157 -2.96 0.01 3.04
N LEU A 158 -2.06 -0.96 2.94
CA LEU A 158 -1.99 -2.16 3.78
C LEU A 158 -1.32 -1.88 5.14
N SER A 159 -0.90 -0.64 5.37
CA SER A 159 -0.11 -0.25 6.53
C SER A 159 -0.96 0.45 7.57
N SER A 160 -1.06 -0.25 8.68
CA SER A 160 -1.48 0.20 9.99
C SER A 160 -0.37 1.05 10.60
N ALA A 161 -0.43 2.37 10.52
CA ALA A 161 0.52 3.22 11.26
C ALA A 161 -0.02 3.52 12.67
N PRO A 162 0.85 3.51 13.72
CA PRO A 162 0.46 3.95 15.06
C PRO A 162 -0.14 5.36 15.04
N ASN A 163 -1.15 5.59 15.88
CA ASN A 163 -1.73 6.93 16.01
C ASN A 163 -0.67 7.91 16.57
N PRO A 164 -0.27 8.96 15.82
CA PRO A 164 0.78 9.86 16.26
C PRO A 164 0.35 10.82 17.37
N MET A 165 -0.95 10.88 17.72
CA MET A 165 -1.46 11.79 18.75
C MET A 165 -2.13 11.04 19.91
N PRO A 166 -1.77 11.31 21.17
CA PRO A 166 -2.49 10.75 22.31
C PRO A 166 -3.92 11.30 22.37
N GLY A 167 -4.90 10.44 22.60
CA GLY A 167 -6.31 10.81 22.77
C GLY A 167 -7.28 10.13 21.80
N THR A 168 -8.54 10.53 21.87
CA THR A 168 -9.65 10.00 21.07
C THR A 168 -9.94 10.81 19.81
N THR A 169 -9.23 11.92 19.58
CA THR A 169 -9.44 12.78 18.42
C THR A 169 -8.15 12.86 17.60
N ARG A 170 -8.27 12.65 16.29
CA ARG A 170 -7.18 12.80 15.33
C ARG A 170 -7.49 13.91 14.34
N TYR A 171 -6.51 14.77 14.07
CA TYR A 171 -6.57 15.77 13.01
C TYR A 171 -5.87 15.25 11.76
N VAL A 172 -6.62 15.14 10.67
CA VAL A 172 -6.15 14.59 9.40
C VAL A 172 -6.28 15.67 8.33
N SER A 173 -5.15 16.07 7.77
CA SER A 173 -5.09 16.97 6.61
C SER A 173 -5.08 16.17 5.32
N ILE A 174 -5.90 16.56 4.36
CA ILE A 174 -6.13 15.82 3.12
C ILE A 174 -6.28 16.77 1.93
N MET A 175 -5.71 16.39 0.79
CA MET A 175 -5.90 17.07 -0.49
C MET A 175 -5.87 16.09 -1.67
N ALA A 176 -6.56 16.41 -2.76
CA ALA A 176 -6.40 15.75 -4.04
C ALA A 176 -5.27 16.42 -4.85
N LEU A 177 -4.49 15.64 -5.59
CA LEU A 177 -3.45 16.15 -6.49
C LEU A 177 -4.02 16.76 -7.78
N SER A 178 -5.26 16.45 -8.11
CA SER A 178 -6.00 16.98 -9.26
C SER A 178 -7.49 17.09 -8.93
N ASP A 179 -8.24 17.82 -9.75
CA ASP A 179 -9.68 18.00 -9.54
C ASP A 179 -10.42 16.65 -9.60
N PRO A 180 -11.11 16.21 -8.52
CA PRO A 180 -11.89 14.98 -8.51
C PRO A 180 -13.15 15.02 -9.40
N GLY A 181 -13.52 16.19 -9.94
CA GLY A 181 -14.69 16.38 -10.78
C GLY A 181 -15.95 16.75 -9.98
N SER A 182 -17.12 16.65 -10.64
CA SER A 182 -18.40 17.17 -10.12
C SER A 182 -19.04 16.31 -9.01
N THR A 183 -18.63 15.05 -8.86
CA THR A 183 -19.13 14.18 -7.79
C THR A 183 -18.24 14.30 -6.55
N PRO A 184 -18.81 14.43 -5.34
CA PRO A 184 -18.02 14.53 -4.12
C PRO A 184 -17.14 13.27 -3.94
N CYS A 185 -15.83 13.47 -4.06
CA CYS A 185 -14.84 12.44 -3.76
C CYS A 185 -14.68 12.31 -2.25
N LEU A 186 -14.95 11.10 -1.73
CA LEU A 186 -14.91 10.78 -0.31
C LEU A 186 -13.82 9.75 -0.01
N TYR A 187 -12.71 10.19 0.58
CA TYR A 187 -11.71 9.30 1.13
C TYR A 187 -12.23 8.63 2.40
N ARG A 188 -12.04 7.31 2.55
CA ARG A 188 -12.52 6.57 3.72
C ARG A 188 -11.37 6.23 4.66
N LEU A 189 -11.48 6.69 5.90
CA LEU A 189 -10.52 6.36 6.97
C LEU A 189 -11.17 5.41 7.98
N GLY A 190 -10.68 4.18 8.07
CA GLY A 190 -11.09 3.21 9.08
C GLY A 190 -10.04 3.05 10.17
N TYR A 191 -10.49 2.68 11.37
CA TYR A 191 -9.62 2.31 12.49
C TYR A 191 -9.71 0.81 12.77
N GLY A 192 -8.68 0.23 13.39
CA GLY A 192 -8.65 -1.20 13.72
C GLY A 192 -7.76 -1.56 14.91
N MET A 193 -7.93 -2.77 15.43
CA MET A 193 -7.26 -3.22 16.67
C MET A 193 -5.80 -3.66 16.50
N GLY A 194 -5.27 -3.87 15.29
CA GLY A 194 -3.88 -4.28 15.07
C GLY A 194 -3.38 -5.37 16.01
N ASN A 195 -3.76 -6.62 15.78
CA ASN A 195 -3.16 -7.76 16.49
C ASN A 195 -1.98 -8.28 15.70
#